data_AF-A0A171AG12-F1
#
_entry.id   AF-A0A171AG12-F1
#
_cell.length_a   1.000
_cell.length_b   1.000
_cell.length_c   1.000
_cell.angle_alpha   90.00
_cell.angle_beta   90.00
_cell.angle_gamma   90.00
#
_symmetry.space_group_name_H-M   'P 1'
#
loop_
_entity.id
_entity.type
_entity.pdbx_description
1 polymer ?
#
loop_
_entity_poly.entity_id
_entity_poly.type
_entity_poly.pdbx_seq_one_letter_code
_entity_poly.pdbx_strand_id
1 'polypeptide(L)'
;MEKALERLSENNTNTTATSKTIPALANALKGIPKSLLEKVRARQAAKAVELLTRNPEENKRRYELTRLPELARLLRNIFVTEKKNIIAKPVILTKMCESFREIMDQSEMAHHIELLRETVPGWIIISIVDNKEFVKL
;
A
#
# COMPACT_ATOMS: atom_id res chain seq x y z
N MET A 1 14.39 -6.89 40.37
CA MET A 1 13.64 -6.00 39.46
C MET A 1 12.51 -6.72 38.69
N GLU A 2 12.24 -8.01 38.93
CA GLU A 2 11.08 -8.71 38.33
C GLU A 2 9.73 -8.36 38.98
N LYS A 3 9.69 -8.19 40.31
CA LYS A 3 8.44 -7.92 41.06
C LYS A 3 7.77 -6.56 40.77
N ALA A 4 8.41 -5.69 39.99
CA ALA A 4 7.86 -4.39 39.59
C ALA A 4 7.12 -4.46 38.24
N LEU A 5 7.48 -5.42 37.37
CA LEU A 5 6.84 -5.63 36.08
C LEU A 5 5.50 -6.35 36.21
N GLU A 6 5.40 -7.26 37.18
CA GLU A 6 4.17 -8.05 37.41
C GLU A 6 3.01 -7.19 37.93
N ARG A 7 3.30 -6.13 38.70
CA ARG A 7 2.30 -5.16 39.19
C ARG A 7 1.73 -4.24 38.11
N LEU A 8 2.41 -4.10 36.97
CA LEU A 8 1.94 -3.30 35.85
C LEU A 8 1.01 -4.10 34.92
N SER A 9 1.12 -5.43 34.86
CA SER A 9 0.19 -6.24 34.05
C SER A 9 -1.18 -6.44 34.72
N GLU A 10 -1.25 -6.43 36.05
CA GLU A 10 -2.53 -6.58 36.78
C GLU A 10 -3.42 -5.32 36.70
N ASN A 11 -2.84 -4.14 36.47
CA ASN A 11 -3.57 -2.87 36.47
C ASN A 11 -4.18 -2.46 35.11
N ASN A 12 -3.98 -3.21 34.03
CA ASN A 12 -4.46 -2.80 32.69
C ASN A 12 -5.86 -3.34 32.32
N THR A 13 -6.72 -3.62 33.30
CA THR A 13 -8.14 -3.93 33.05
C THR A 13 -9.07 -2.73 33.22
N ASN A 14 -8.57 -1.55 33.63
CA ASN A 14 -9.39 -0.36 33.81
C ASN A 14 -8.71 0.89 33.25
N THR A 15 -8.98 1.25 32.00
CA THR A 15 -8.88 2.65 31.55
C THR A 15 -10.12 3.02 30.74
N THR A 16 -10.89 3.88 31.38
CA THR A 16 -12.18 4.46 31.02
C THR A 16 -12.08 5.48 29.90
N ALA A 17 -12.92 5.30 28.86
CA ALA A 17 -13.65 6.38 28.22
C ALA A 17 -15.05 5.85 27.83
N THR A 18 -16.11 6.56 28.25
CA THR A 18 -17.55 6.33 27.99
C THR A 18 -18.33 5.55 29.06
N SER A 19 -18.57 6.18 30.21
CA SER A 19 -19.30 5.66 31.37
C SER A 19 -20.85 5.73 31.29
N LYS A 20 -21.46 5.70 30.10
CA LYS A 20 -22.95 5.68 29.97
C LYS A 20 -23.54 4.52 29.16
N THR A 21 -22.74 3.60 28.61
CA THR A 21 -23.23 2.54 27.69
C THR A 21 -23.17 1.12 28.24
N ILE A 22 -22.57 0.90 29.41
CA ILE A 22 -22.30 -0.41 30.01
C ILE A 22 -23.56 -1.27 30.26
N PRO A 23 -24.67 -0.75 30.83
CA PRO A 23 -25.84 -1.59 31.11
C PRO A 23 -26.62 -2.00 29.85
N ALA A 24 -26.69 -1.12 28.85
CA ALA A 24 -27.33 -1.43 27.56
C ALA A 24 -26.54 -2.49 26.77
N LEU A 25 -25.21 -2.41 26.82
CA LEU A 25 -24.33 -3.39 26.18
C LEU A 25 -24.41 -4.77 26.86
N ALA A 26 -24.46 -4.82 28.19
CA ALA A 26 -24.62 -6.07 28.93
C ALA A 26 -25.95 -6.78 28.62
N ASN A 27 -27.02 -6.01 28.42
CA ASN A 27 -28.32 -6.55 27.98
C ASN A 27 -28.29 -7.02 26.52
N ALA A 28 -27.60 -6.32 25.62
CA ALA A 28 -27.45 -6.70 24.21
C ALA A 28 -26.60 -7.98 24.00
N LEU A 29 -25.69 -8.28 24.93
CA LEU A 29 -24.84 -9.47 24.88
C LEU A 29 -25.44 -10.67 25.63
N LYS A 30 -26.61 -10.50 26.26
CA LYS A 30 -27.31 -11.55 27.01
C LYS A 30 -27.97 -12.52 26.03
N GLY A 31 -27.51 -13.79 26.02
CA GLY A 31 -27.99 -14.84 25.11
C GLY A 31 -26.99 -15.25 24.03
N ILE A 32 -25.86 -14.56 23.92
CA ILE A 32 -24.78 -14.94 22.99
C ILE A 32 -23.87 -15.98 23.68
N PRO A 33 -23.54 -17.10 23.02
CA PRO A 33 -22.63 -18.10 23.59
C PRO A 33 -21.24 -17.52 23.86
N LYS A 34 -20.71 -17.82 25.06
CA LYS A 34 -19.41 -17.30 25.55
C LYS A 34 -18.25 -17.60 24.61
N SER A 35 -18.26 -18.77 23.97
CA SER A 35 -17.25 -19.20 22.99
C SER A 35 -17.21 -18.31 21.74
N LEU A 36 -18.36 -17.81 21.28
CA LEU A 36 -18.43 -16.91 20.14
C LEU A 36 -17.90 -15.52 20.50
N LEU A 37 -18.24 -15.02 21.70
CA LEU A 37 -17.73 -13.75 22.23
C LEU A 37 -16.21 -13.75 22.36
N GLU A 38 -15.63 -14.82 22.89
CA GLU A 38 -14.18 -14.97 23.02
C GLU A 38 -13.48 -15.00 21.67
N LYS A 39 -14.03 -15.73 20.69
CA LYS A 39 -13.52 -15.75 19.31
C LYS A 39 -13.58 -14.37 18.65
N VAL A 40 -14.66 -13.61 18.88
CA VAL A 40 -14.80 -12.25 18.35
C VAL A 40 -13.79 -11.30 19.00
N ARG A 41 -13.63 -11.35 20.33
CA ARG A 41 -12.62 -10.55 21.04
C ARG A 41 -11.21 -10.87 20.57
N ALA A 42 -10.87 -12.15 20.39
CA ALA A 42 -9.58 -12.57 19.85
C ALA A 42 -9.35 -12.02 18.43
N ARG A 43 -10.36 -12.07 17.56
CA ARG A 43 -10.27 -11.52 16.19
C ARG A 43 -10.13 -10.00 16.18
N GLN A 44 -10.82 -9.30 17.09
CA GLN A 44 -10.70 -7.86 17.25
C GLN A 44 -9.33 -7.45 17.80
N ALA A 45 -8.81 -8.17 18.79
CA ALA A 45 -7.46 -7.95 19.32
C ALA A 45 -6.40 -8.20 18.25
N ALA A 46 -6.51 -9.29 17.48
CA ALA A 46 -5.61 -9.56 16.35
C ALA A 46 -5.67 -8.46 15.28
N LYS A 47 -6.88 -8.00 14.91
CA LYS A 47 -7.07 -6.90 13.95
C LYS A 47 -6.51 -5.56 14.49
N ALA A 48 -6.67 -5.29 15.78
CA ALA A 48 -6.10 -4.11 16.42
C ALA A 48 -4.57 -4.16 16.39
N VAL A 49 -3.97 -5.30 16.70
CA VAL A 49 -2.52 -5.51 16.58
C VAL A 49 -2.05 -5.35 15.13
N GLU A 50 -2.77 -5.91 14.15
CA GLU A 50 -2.46 -5.77 12.72
C GLU A 50 -2.51 -4.30 12.26
N LEU A 51 -3.54 -3.56 12.67
CA LEU A 51 -3.67 -2.12 12.38
C LEU A 51 -2.56 -1.30 13.00
N LEU A 52 -2.08 -1.68 14.20
CA LEU A 52 -0.98 -1.00 14.88
C LEU A 52 0.41 -1.37 14.33
N THR A 53 0.53 -2.50 13.64
CA THR A 53 1.82 -3.01 13.13
C THR A 53 2.01 -2.82 11.63
N ARG A 54 0.98 -2.39 10.90
CA ARG A 54 1.04 -2.28 9.44
C ARG A 54 0.45 -0.96 8.96
N ASN A 55 1.30 -0.02 8.51
CA ASN A 55 0.82 1.18 7.83
C ASN A 55 0.23 0.78 6.45
N PRO A 56 -1.08 1.00 6.19
CA PRO A 56 -1.69 0.68 4.90
C PRO A 56 -1.00 1.38 3.73
N GLU A 57 -0.44 2.57 3.94
CA GLU A 57 0.28 3.33 2.92
C GLU A 57 1.61 2.64 2.56
N GLU A 58 2.34 2.13 3.55
CA GLU A 58 3.57 1.38 3.32
C GLU A 58 3.31 0.08 2.56
N ASN A 59 2.17 -0.56 2.80
CA ASN A 59 1.80 -1.75 2.04
C ASN A 59 1.54 -1.45 0.58
N LYS A 60 0.81 -0.36 0.32
CA LYS A 60 0.53 0.10 -1.03
C LYS A 60 1.84 0.43 -1.75
N ARG A 61 2.73 1.18 -1.10
CA ARG A 61 4.05 1.53 -1.65
C ARG A 61 4.91 0.28 -1.90
N ARG A 62 4.93 -0.69 -0.96
CA ARG A 62 5.62 -1.98 -1.17
C ARG A 62 5.06 -2.72 -2.37
N TYR A 63 3.75 -2.75 -2.52
CA TYR A 63 3.09 -3.40 -3.66
C TYR A 63 3.47 -2.75 -4.99
N GLU A 64 3.44 -1.42 -5.06
CA GLU A 64 3.86 -0.66 -6.24
C GLU A 64 5.33 -0.94 -6.60
N LEU A 65 6.21 -0.99 -5.59
CA LEU A 65 7.63 -1.33 -5.76
C LEU A 65 7.85 -2.76 -6.26
N THR A 66 7.02 -3.74 -5.87
CA THR A 66 7.17 -5.14 -6.34
C THR A 66 6.89 -5.31 -7.83
N ARG A 67 6.03 -4.47 -8.41
CA ARG A 67 5.68 -4.50 -9.85
C ARG A 67 6.67 -3.71 -10.71
N LEU A 68 7.41 -2.81 -10.10
CA LEU A 68 8.30 -1.87 -10.77
C LEU A 68 9.40 -2.52 -11.66
N PRO A 69 10.04 -3.63 -11.26
CA PRO A 69 11.02 -4.31 -12.10
C PRO A 69 10.43 -4.87 -13.40
N GLU A 70 9.17 -5.32 -13.38
CA GLU A 70 8.49 -5.80 -14.58
C GLU A 70 8.22 -4.64 -15.54
N LEU A 71 7.72 -3.52 -15.02
CA LEU A 71 7.49 -2.30 -15.78
C LEU A 71 8.80 -1.73 -16.35
N ALA A 72 9.89 -1.77 -15.59
CA ALA A 72 11.22 -1.37 -16.06
C ALA A 72 11.67 -2.22 -17.26
N ARG A 73 11.49 -3.54 -17.18
CA ARG A 73 11.82 -4.45 -18.27
C ARG A 73 10.98 -4.16 -19.51
N LEU A 74 9.68 -3.92 -19.33
CA LEU A 74 8.78 -3.57 -20.42
C LEU A 74 9.18 -2.26 -21.10
N LEU A 75 9.46 -1.23 -20.30
CA LEU A 75 9.94 0.06 -20.79
C LEU A 75 11.19 -0.11 -21.64
N ARG A 76 12.19 -0.85 -21.15
CA ARG A 76 13.42 -1.14 -21.91
C ARG A 76 13.12 -1.85 -23.23
N ASN A 77 12.23 -2.83 -23.22
CA ASN A 77 11.84 -3.57 -24.43
C ASN A 77 11.19 -2.66 -25.47
N ILE A 78 10.36 -1.69 -25.06
CA ILE A 78 9.77 -0.71 -25.95
C ILE A 78 10.85 0.14 -26.63
N PHE A 79 11.83 0.66 -25.87
CA PHE A 79 12.95 1.44 -26.45
C PHE A 79 13.78 0.62 -27.45
N VAL A 80 14.04 -0.65 -27.14
CA VAL A 80 14.77 -1.56 -28.03
C VAL A 80 13.97 -1.83 -29.31
N THR A 81 12.65 -2.01 -29.20
CA THR A 81 11.75 -2.29 -30.34
C THR A 81 11.60 -1.06 -31.25
N GLU A 82 11.47 0.13 -30.66
CA GLU A 82 11.31 1.38 -31.41
C GLU A 82 12.61 1.83 -32.10
N LYS A 83 13.77 1.33 -31.64
CA LYS A 83 15.12 1.74 -32.06
C LYS A 83 15.36 3.25 -31.92
N LYS A 84 14.72 3.88 -30.93
CA LYS A 84 14.84 5.30 -30.61
C LYS A 84 15.30 5.45 -29.17
N ASN A 85 16.23 6.37 -28.92
CA ASN A 85 16.70 6.71 -27.56
C ASN A 85 15.80 7.76 -26.89
N ILE A 86 14.92 8.42 -27.64
CA ILE A 86 13.99 9.43 -27.15
C ILE A 86 12.63 9.14 -27.77
N ILE A 87 11.61 8.98 -26.92
CA ILE A 87 10.24 8.67 -27.34
C ILE A 87 9.28 9.58 -26.59
N ALA A 88 8.20 10.02 -27.25
CA ALA A 88 7.17 10.82 -26.59
C ALA A 88 6.49 10.00 -25.47
N LYS A 89 6.34 10.59 -24.28
CA LYS A 89 5.68 9.96 -23.13
C LYS A 89 4.32 9.35 -23.46
N PRO A 90 3.39 10.01 -24.20
CA PRO A 90 2.09 9.39 -24.52
C PRO A 90 2.22 8.11 -25.35
N VAL A 91 3.22 8.02 -26.24
CA VAL A 91 3.45 6.81 -27.05
C VAL A 91 3.94 5.66 -26.17
N ILE A 92 4.81 5.95 -25.21
CA ILE A 92 5.28 4.96 -24.23
C ILE A 92 4.11 4.46 -23.39
N LEU A 93 3.29 5.38 -22.85
CA LEU A 93 2.15 5.03 -22.00
C LEU A 93 1.18 4.10 -22.73
N THR A 94 0.80 4.42 -23.97
CA THR A 94 -0.08 3.55 -24.77
C THR A 94 0.53 2.16 -24.96
N LYS A 95 1.79 2.08 -25.40
CA LYS A 95 2.45 0.78 -25.62
C LYS A 95 2.65 -0.02 -24.34
N MET A 96 2.92 0.65 -23.23
CA MET A 96 3.05 0.00 -21.93
C MET A 96 1.70 -0.57 -21.48
N CYS A 97 0.60 0.19 -21.59
CA CYS A 97 -0.74 -0.31 -21.28
C CYS A 97 -1.13 -1.51 -22.17
N GLU A 98 -0.77 -1.51 -23.45
CA GLU A 98 -1.04 -2.60 -24.39
C GLU A 98 -0.19 -3.86 -24.11
N SER A 99 1.04 -3.68 -23.63
CA SER A 99 1.98 -4.78 -23.42
C SER A 99 2.00 -5.32 -21.99
N PHE A 100 1.36 -4.62 -21.05
CA PHE A 100 1.27 -5.06 -19.66
C PHE A 100 0.22 -6.17 -19.51
N ARG A 101 0.48 -7.12 -18.62
CA ARG A 101 -0.37 -8.30 -18.44
C ARG A 101 -1.74 -7.97 -17.85
N GLU A 102 -1.83 -6.92 -17.04
CA GLU A 102 -3.05 -6.47 -16.40
C GLU A 102 -3.58 -5.22 -17.10
N ILE A 103 -4.91 -5.03 -17.09
CA ILE A 103 -5.53 -3.81 -17.57
C ILE A 103 -5.22 -2.72 -16.54
N MET A 104 -4.52 -1.68 -16.98
CA MET A 104 -4.09 -0.55 -16.15
C MET A 104 -4.38 0.76 -16.88
N ASP A 105 -4.82 1.76 -16.13
CA ASP A 105 -5.10 3.08 -16.69
C ASP A 105 -3.80 3.83 -17.06
N GLN A 106 -3.89 4.74 -18.03
CA GLN A 106 -2.73 5.55 -18.44
C GLN A 106 -2.22 6.45 -17.31
N SER A 107 -3.10 6.91 -16.43
CA SER A 107 -2.73 7.71 -15.24
C SER A 107 -1.88 6.91 -14.26
N GLU A 108 -2.26 5.67 -13.99
CA GLU A 108 -1.51 4.76 -13.12
C GLU A 108 -0.15 4.40 -13.73
N MET A 109 -0.12 4.13 -15.04
CA MET A 109 1.13 3.87 -15.75
C MET A 109 2.09 5.07 -15.70
N ALA A 110 1.57 6.30 -15.83
CA ALA A 110 2.35 7.52 -15.70
C ALA A 110 2.92 7.67 -14.28
N HIS A 111 2.14 7.35 -13.25
CA HIS A 111 2.61 7.34 -11.88
C HIS A 111 3.77 6.35 -11.67
N HIS A 112 3.69 5.15 -12.26
CA HIS A 112 4.77 4.17 -12.18
C HIS A 112 6.05 4.60 -12.89
N ILE A 113 5.97 5.33 -14.01
CA ILE A 113 7.15 5.91 -14.66
C ILE A 113 7.83 6.94 -13.74
N GLU A 114 7.03 7.77 -13.07
CA GLU A 114 7.55 8.75 -12.12
C GLU A 114 8.18 8.07 -10.89
N LEU A 115 7.56 7.00 -10.39
CA LEU A 115 8.11 6.18 -9.30
C LEU A 115 9.43 5.49 -9.70
N LEU A 116 9.54 5.02 -10.95
CA LEU A 116 10.78 4.48 -11.50
C LEU A 116 11.90 5.53 -11.54
N ARG A 117 11.56 6.74 -11.97
CA ARG A 117 12.47 7.88 -11.99
C ARG A 117 12.96 8.24 -10.58
N GLU A 118 12.09 8.20 -9.58
CA GLU A 118 12.44 8.44 -8.17
C GLU A 118 13.33 7.33 -7.60
N THR A 119 13.04 6.07 -7.95
CA THR A 119 13.76 4.90 -7.44
C THR A 119 15.15 4.76 -8.06
N VAL A 120 15.30 5.06 -9.36
CA VAL A 120 16.57 4.97 -10.09
C VAL A 120 16.86 6.30 -10.79
N PRO A 121 17.43 7.28 -10.07
CA PRO A 121 17.72 8.59 -10.64
C PRO A 121 18.75 8.47 -11.77
N GLY A 122 18.49 9.16 -12.87
CA GLY A 122 19.37 9.19 -14.05
C GLY A 122 19.12 8.08 -15.07
N TRP A 123 18.31 7.06 -14.76
CA TRP A 123 17.92 6.06 -15.75
C TRP A 123 16.85 6.58 -16.71
N ILE A 124 15.85 7.29 -16.17
CA ILE A 124 14.78 7.91 -16.95
C ILE A 124 14.97 9.43 -16.89
N ILE A 125 15.15 10.06 -18.05
CA ILE A 125 15.24 11.52 -18.18
C ILE A 125 14.01 12.00 -18.94
N ILE A 126 13.20 12.83 -18.30
CA ILE A 126 12.01 13.43 -18.91
C ILE A 126 12.37 14.86 -19.35
N SER A 127 12.19 15.14 -20.64
CA SER A 127 12.44 16.43 -21.27
C SER A 127 11.15 16.98 -21.87
N ILE A 128 10.86 18.26 -21.65
CA ILE A 128 9.69 18.93 -22.21
C ILE A 128 10.15 19.77 -23.40
N VAL A 129 9.58 19.52 -24.58
CA VAL A 129 9.86 20.27 -25.81
C VAL A 129 8.52 20.59 -26.47
N ASP A 130 8.27 21.87 -26.78
CA ASP A 130 7.02 22.34 -27.40
C ASP A 130 5.75 21.85 -26.68
N ASN A 131 5.74 21.94 -25.35
CA ASN A 131 4.65 21.47 -24.49
C ASN A 131 4.34 19.96 -24.61
N LYS A 132 5.28 19.18 -25.13
CA LYS A 132 5.22 17.72 -25.23
C LYS A 132 6.31 17.10 -24.36
N GLU A 133 5.92 16.09 -23.60
CA GLU A 133 6.84 15.34 -22.74
C GLU A 133 7.51 14.21 -23.54
N PHE A 134 8.84 14.19 -23.51
CA PHE A 134 9.67 13.15 -24.08
C PHE A 134 10.42 12.43 -22.98
N VAL A 135 10.57 11.11 -23.13
CA VAL A 135 11.32 10.27 -22.22
C VAL A 135 12.56 9.76 -22.95
N LYS A 136 13.70 9.91 -22.30
CA LYS A 136 14.98 9.36 -22.70
C LYS A 136 15.40 8.28 -21.69
N LEU A 137 15.86 7.16 -22.22
CA LEU A 137 16.40 6.02 -21.48
C LEU A 137 17.90 5.84 -21.75
#